data_AF-F8L052-F1
#
_entry.id   AF-F8L052-F1
#
_cell.length_a   1.000
_cell.length_b   1.000
_cell.length_c   1.000
_cell.angle_alpha   90.00
_cell.angle_beta   90.00
_cell.angle_gamma   90.00
#
_symmetry.space_group_name_H-M   'P 1'
#
loop_
_entity.id
_entity.type
_entity.pdbx_description
1 polymer ?
#
loop_
_entity_poly.entity_id
_entity_poly.type
_entity_poly.pdbx_seq_one_letter_code
_entity_poly.pdbx_strand_id
1 'polypeptide(L)'
;MTKYWLMKSEPSVYSIDDLKQDGFTLWDGVRNYQARNYMRDEMEVGDLALFYHSNVAPPGVAGICRICKTGIYDLTALDSESPYYDKRSTQKSPIWATVEVEYVEKFPYFVSLADLKDSPMFKGLELLNKGSRLSIIPIEYEHFDAIRALGHSPHETPVYIPPNFKEYYFD
;
A
#
# COMPACT_ATOMS: atom_id res chain seq x y z
N MET A 1 -14.71 14.95 -0.91
CA MET A 1 -14.87 13.87 -1.90
C MET A 1 -13.79 12.86 -1.59
N THR A 2 -14.10 11.57 -1.57
CA THR A 2 -13.13 10.51 -1.30
C THR A 2 -11.99 10.56 -2.32
N LYS A 3 -10.75 10.60 -1.85
CA LYS A 3 -9.55 10.43 -2.69
C LYS A 3 -9.12 8.98 -2.71
N TYR A 4 -8.34 8.64 -3.73
CA TYR A 4 -7.86 7.29 -3.95
C TYR A 4 -6.34 7.27 -4.00
N TRP A 5 -5.78 6.22 -3.41
CA TRP A 5 -4.35 6.08 -3.19
C TRP A 5 -3.88 4.69 -3.59
N LEU A 6 -2.57 4.53 -3.68
CA LEU A 6 -1.89 3.24 -3.68
C LEU A 6 -0.79 3.30 -2.62
N MET A 7 -0.78 2.31 -1.73
CA MET A 7 0.15 2.21 -0.61
C MET A 7 0.92 0.90 -0.73
N LYS A 8 2.25 0.98 -0.79
CA LYS A 8 3.13 -0.18 -0.97
C LYS A 8 3.56 -0.76 0.37
N SER A 9 3.46 -2.07 0.50
CA SER A 9 3.99 -2.86 1.61
C SER A 9 4.68 -4.11 1.08
N GLU A 10 5.73 -4.58 1.75
CA GLU A 10 6.35 -5.86 1.43
C GLU A 10 5.59 -6.98 2.15
N PRO A 11 5.04 -7.99 1.45
CA PRO A 11 4.18 -9.00 2.07
C PRO A 11 4.92 -9.93 3.03
N SER A 12 6.25 -9.99 2.99
CA SER A 12 7.07 -10.68 3.99
C SER A 12 7.16 -9.90 5.32
N VAL A 13 6.86 -8.60 5.31
CA VAL A 13 6.85 -7.73 6.50
C VAL A 13 5.42 -7.50 6.97
N TYR A 14 4.54 -7.08 6.06
CA TYR A 14 3.13 -6.82 6.37
C TYR A 14 2.25 -6.96 5.12
N SER A 15 1.44 -8.01 5.06
CA SER A 15 0.56 -8.35 3.95
C SER A 15 -0.89 -7.84 4.15
N ILE A 16 -1.72 -8.00 3.12
CA ILE A 16 -3.16 -7.68 3.23
C ILE A 16 -3.89 -8.68 4.15
N ASP A 17 -3.36 -9.91 4.26
CA ASP A 17 -3.92 -10.92 5.15
C ASP A 17 -3.58 -10.63 6.61
N ASP A 18 -2.42 -10.03 6.88
CA ASP A 18 -2.07 -9.53 8.21
C ASP A 18 -3.00 -8.36 8.59
N LEU A 19 -3.18 -7.38 7.69
CA LEU A 19 -4.15 -6.29 7.91
C LEU A 19 -5.58 -6.81 8.14
N LYS A 20 -5.99 -7.85 7.42
CA LYS A 20 -7.30 -8.47 7.62
C LYS A 20 -7.44 -9.09 9.02
N GLN A 21 -6.38 -9.68 9.55
CA GLN A 21 -6.38 -10.28 10.89
C GLN A 21 -6.35 -9.20 11.99
N ASP A 22 -5.52 -8.17 11.81
CA ASP A 22 -5.36 -7.08 12.77
C ASP A 22 -6.55 -6.11 12.76
N GLY A 23 -7.27 -6.02 11.64
CA GLY A 23 -8.36 -5.09 11.39
C GLY A 23 -7.88 -3.69 10.99
N PHE A 24 -6.87 -3.16 11.69
CA PHE A 24 -6.22 -1.90 11.34
C PHE A 24 -4.73 -1.92 11.72
N THR A 25 -3.95 -1.02 11.11
CA THR A 25 -2.54 -0.83 11.44
C THR A 25 -2.10 0.62 11.26
N LEU A 26 -1.00 0.99 11.91
CA LEU A 26 -0.28 2.22 11.62
C LEU A 26 0.59 2.03 10.38
N TRP A 27 0.50 2.94 9.40
CA TRP A 27 1.29 2.85 8.17
C TRP A 27 2.69 3.47 8.31
N ASP A 28 3.49 2.92 9.23
CA ASP A 28 4.79 3.48 9.61
C ASP A 28 5.90 3.30 8.56
N GLY A 29 7.10 3.79 8.88
CA GLY A 29 8.32 3.49 8.11
C GLY A 29 8.49 4.28 6.81
N VAL A 30 7.55 5.15 6.44
CA VAL A 30 7.70 6.01 5.25
C VAL A 30 8.77 7.06 5.48
N ARG A 31 9.85 7.01 4.69
CA ARG A 31 11.00 7.93 4.76
C ARG A 31 11.24 8.73 3.48
N ASN A 32 10.19 8.89 2.66
CA ASN A 32 10.20 9.75 1.49
C ASN A 32 9.38 11.02 1.78
N TYR A 33 9.96 12.20 1.53
CA TYR A 33 9.32 13.49 1.85
C TYR A 33 8.02 13.73 1.08
N GLN A 34 7.94 13.34 -0.19
CA GLN A 34 6.73 13.50 -1.00
C GLN A 34 5.63 12.56 -0.52
N ALA A 35 5.96 11.28 -0.30
CA ALA A 35 5.03 10.30 0.27
C ALA A 35 4.50 10.73 1.65
N ARG A 36 5.38 11.28 2.50
CA ARG A 36 5.01 11.88 3.78
C ARG A 36 4.03 13.04 3.58
N ASN A 37 4.32 13.95 2.65
CA ASN A 37 3.45 15.11 2.41
C ASN A 37 2.06 14.67 1.96
N TYR A 38 1.94 13.66 1.09
CA TYR A 38 0.64 13.09 0.72
C TYR A 38 -0.15 12.61 1.94
N MET A 39 0.48 11.82 2.81
CA MET A 39 -0.20 11.33 4.02
C MET A 39 -0.55 12.44 5.01
N ARG A 40 0.30 13.45 5.15
CA ARG A 40 0.12 14.54 6.13
C ARG A 40 -0.89 15.59 5.67
N ASP A 41 -0.79 15.99 4.42
CA ASP A 41 -1.43 17.19 3.89
C ASP A 41 -2.66 16.87 3.03
N GLU A 42 -2.74 15.67 2.45
CA GLU A 42 -3.73 15.36 1.44
C GLU A 42 -4.69 14.21 1.76
N MET A 43 -4.25 13.21 2.54
CA MET A 43 -5.10 12.10 2.97
C MET A 43 -6.13 12.56 4.01
N GLU A 44 -7.38 12.12 3.84
CA GLU A 44 -8.48 12.34 4.78
C GLU A 44 -9.05 11.01 5.27
N VAL A 45 -9.67 11.02 6.45
CA VAL A 45 -10.39 9.84 6.96
C VAL A 45 -11.52 9.50 5.98
N GLY A 46 -11.60 8.24 5.58
CA GLY A 46 -12.55 7.76 4.58
C GLY A 46 -11.97 7.58 3.18
N ASP A 47 -10.77 8.10 2.90
CA ASP A 47 -10.04 7.83 1.66
C ASP A 47 -9.74 6.33 1.51
N LEU A 48 -9.69 5.86 0.26
CA LEU A 48 -9.40 4.46 -0.05
C LEU A 48 -8.02 4.31 -0.67
N ALA A 49 -7.37 3.18 -0.39
CA ALA A 49 -6.05 2.88 -0.92
C ALA A 49 -5.97 1.45 -1.45
N LEU A 50 -5.41 1.29 -2.64
CA LEU A 50 -4.97 0.00 -3.16
C LEU A 50 -3.78 -0.49 -2.33
N PHE A 51 -3.91 -1.66 -1.71
CA PHE A 51 -2.83 -2.30 -0.95
C PHE A 51 -1.93 -3.05 -1.92
N TYR A 52 -0.75 -2.48 -2.19
CA TYR A 52 0.20 -3.00 -3.18
C TYR A 52 1.31 -3.79 -2.51
N HIS A 53 1.49 -5.04 -2.93
CA HIS A 53 2.62 -5.89 -2.54
C HIS A 53 3.84 -5.56 -3.38
N SER A 54 4.84 -4.94 -2.75
CA SER A 54 6.15 -4.62 -3.33
C SER A 54 7.22 -5.64 -2.91
N ASN A 55 8.37 -5.59 -3.58
CA ASN A 55 9.54 -6.45 -3.29
C ASN A 55 9.20 -7.96 -3.26
N VAL A 56 8.25 -8.37 -4.10
CA VAL A 56 7.81 -9.76 -4.28
C VAL A 56 7.66 -10.04 -5.78
N ALA A 57 7.62 -11.31 -6.17
CA ALA A 57 7.44 -11.74 -7.54
C ALA A 57 6.20 -12.65 -7.66
N PRO A 58 5.17 -12.28 -8.44
CA PRO A 58 4.96 -10.97 -9.08
C PRO A 58 4.57 -9.87 -8.05
N PRO A 59 4.99 -8.61 -8.22
CA PRO A 59 4.46 -7.50 -7.44
C PRO A 59 3.10 -7.05 -8.01
N GLY A 60 2.24 -6.45 -7.20
CA GLY A 60 0.88 -6.12 -7.62
C GLY A 60 -0.05 -5.71 -6.50
N VAL A 61 -1.32 -5.50 -6.83
CA VAL A 61 -2.36 -5.09 -5.89
C VAL A 61 -3.09 -6.31 -5.35
N ALA A 62 -3.13 -6.42 -4.02
CA ALA A 62 -3.73 -7.55 -3.32
C ALA A 62 -5.13 -7.25 -2.76
N GLY A 63 -5.51 -5.97 -2.65
CA GLY A 63 -6.79 -5.57 -2.08
C GLY A 63 -6.87 -4.07 -1.81
N ILE A 64 -7.77 -3.70 -0.90
CA ILE A 64 -8.07 -2.31 -0.54
C ILE A 64 -8.04 -2.15 0.98
N CYS A 65 -7.49 -1.04 1.43
CA CYS A 65 -7.64 -0.52 2.78
C CYS A 65 -8.27 0.89 2.76
N ARG A 66 -8.73 1.36 3.91
CA ARG A 66 -9.30 2.70 4.11
C ARG A 66 -8.48 3.45 5.13
N ILE A 67 -8.25 4.73 4.89
CA ILE A 67 -7.66 5.62 5.89
C ILE A 67 -8.68 5.83 7.01
N CYS A 68 -8.37 5.36 8.22
CA CYS A 68 -9.27 5.47 9.38
C CYS A 68 -8.82 6.54 10.38
N LYS A 69 -7.57 7.00 10.31
CA LYS A 69 -7.05 8.10 11.15
C LYS A 69 -5.91 8.84 10.47
N THR A 70 -5.89 10.16 10.63
CA THR A 70 -4.87 11.06 10.05
C THR A 70 -4.25 11.96 11.13
N GLY A 71 -3.28 12.79 10.73
CA GLY A 71 -2.62 13.73 11.65
C GLY A 71 -1.68 13.05 12.66
N ILE A 72 -1.17 11.87 12.33
CA ILE A 72 -0.31 11.07 13.21
C ILE A 72 1.17 11.32 12.85
N TYR A 73 2.01 11.45 13.87
CA TYR A 73 3.46 11.41 13.70
C TYR A 73 3.98 9.98 13.84
N ASP A 74 4.93 9.62 12.99
CA ASP A 74 5.54 8.30 13.03
C ASP A 74 6.56 8.23 14.18
N LEU A 75 6.15 7.60 15.28
CA LEU A 75 6.98 7.46 16.48
C LEU A 75 8.17 6.52 16.29
N THR A 76 8.15 5.65 15.27
CA THR A 76 9.29 4.78 14.95
C THR A 76 10.53 5.59 14.56
N ALA A 77 10.36 6.84 14.09
CA ALA A 77 11.46 7.75 13.82
C ALA A 77 12.21 8.22 15.08
N LEU A 78 11.59 8.10 16.27
CA LEU A 78 12.14 8.54 17.55
C LEU A 78 12.81 7.41 18.34
N ASP A 79 12.56 6.15 17.94
CA ASP A 79 13.10 4.96 18.58
C ASP A 79 14.44 4.56 17.96
N SER A 80 15.52 4.55 18.75
CA SER A 80 16.87 4.23 18.27
C SER A 80 17.03 2.78 17.81
N GLU A 81 16.18 1.88 18.28
CA GLU A 81 16.22 0.46 17.91
C GLU A 81 15.36 0.16 16.66
N SER A 82 14.55 1.13 16.23
CA SER A 82 13.74 0.98 15.03
C SER A 82 14.62 1.01 13.76
N PRO A 83 14.33 0.17 12.75
CA PRO A 83 14.97 0.29 11.43
C PRO A 83 14.67 1.64 10.74
N TYR A 84 13.67 2.38 11.23
CA TYR A 84 13.24 3.64 10.67
C TYR A 84 13.64 4.86 11.52
N TYR A 85 14.54 4.69 12.49
CA TYR A 85 15.07 5.78 13.31
C TYR A 85 15.62 6.92 12.46
N ASP A 86 15.28 8.16 12.80
CA ASP A 86 15.90 9.36 12.22
C ASP A 86 16.26 10.34 13.33
N LYS A 87 17.55 10.42 13.65
CA LYS A 87 18.10 11.33 14.68
C LYS A 87 17.71 12.80 14.54
N ARG A 88 17.24 13.23 13.35
CA ARG A 88 16.78 14.61 13.10
C ARG A 88 15.33 14.82 13.55
N SER A 89 14.54 13.75 13.60
CA SER A 89 13.17 13.77 14.10
C SER A 89 13.20 13.75 15.62
N THR A 90 12.46 14.64 16.27
CA THR A 90 12.37 14.71 17.74
C THR A 90 10.93 14.87 18.17
N GLN A 91 10.61 14.58 19.43
CA GLN A 91 9.26 14.79 19.97
C GLN A 91 8.75 16.24 19.78
N LYS A 92 9.66 17.23 19.84
CA LYS A 92 9.34 18.66 19.68
C LYS A 92 9.26 19.09 18.21
N SER A 93 9.89 18.34 17.32
CA SER A 93 9.96 18.63 15.88
C SER A 93 9.91 17.31 15.10
N PRO A 94 8.75 16.64 15.07
CA PRO A 94 8.59 15.39 14.34
C PRO A 94 8.67 15.66 12.83
N ILE A 95 9.54 14.92 12.14
CA ILE A 95 9.73 15.06 10.69
C ILE A 95 8.76 14.18 9.91
N TRP A 96 8.46 13.00 10.45
CA TRP A 96 7.74 11.93 9.75
C TRP A 96 6.30 11.85 10.24
N ALA A 97 5.39 11.74 9.29
CA ALA A 97 3.95 11.66 9.50
C ALA A 97 3.43 10.39 8.82
N THR A 98 2.33 9.88 9.34
CA THR A 98 1.69 8.64 8.92
C THR A 98 0.18 8.71 9.15
N VAL A 99 -0.53 7.64 8.81
CA VAL A 99 -1.96 7.43 8.96
C VAL A 99 -2.19 6.04 9.55
N GLU A 100 -3.36 5.81 10.15
CA GLU A 100 -3.84 4.44 10.38
C GLU A 100 -4.75 4.03 9.22
N VAL A 101 -4.63 2.76 8.81
CA VAL A 101 -5.47 2.18 7.78
C VAL A 101 -6.20 0.96 8.32
N GLU A 102 -7.43 0.76 7.89
CA GLU A 102 -8.25 -0.41 8.20
C GLU A 102 -8.49 -1.28 6.97
N TYR A 103 -8.65 -2.59 7.18
CA TYR A 103 -9.00 -3.54 6.14
C TYR A 103 -10.36 -3.20 5.50
N VAL A 104 -10.43 -3.25 4.17
CA VAL A 104 -11.71 -3.16 3.43
C VAL A 104 -12.00 -4.45 2.68
N GLU A 105 -11.11 -4.84 1.78
CA GLU A 105 -11.27 -6.07 1.02
C GLU A 105 -9.94 -6.65 0.55
N LYS A 106 -9.92 -7.97 0.34
CA LYS A 106 -8.87 -8.68 -0.38
C LYS A 106 -9.44 -9.08 -1.72
N PHE A 107 -8.70 -8.86 -2.80
CA PHE A 107 -9.15 -9.25 -4.12
C PHE A 107 -9.12 -10.77 -4.29
N PRO A 108 -10.17 -11.38 -4.89
CA PRO A 108 -10.13 -12.79 -5.23
C PRO A 108 -9.09 -13.11 -6.32
N TYR A 109 -8.78 -12.15 -7.20
CA TYR A 109 -7.73 -12.27 -8.21
C TYR A 109 -6.67 -11.19 -7.98
N PHE A 110 -5.41 -11.61 -7.81
CA PHE A 110 -4.29 -10.69 -7.59
C PHE A 110 -3.99 -9.91 -8.88
N VAL A 111 -3.96 -8.57 -8.81
CA VAL A 111 -3.70 -7.73 -9.98
C VAL A 111 -2.22 -7.43 -10.06
N SER A 112 -1.50 -8.14 -10.92
CA SER A 112 -0.06 -8.00 -11.04
C SER A 112 0.34 -6.69 -11.72
N LEU A 113 1.59 -6.25 -11.50
CA LEU A 113 2.17 -5.13 -12.23
C LEU A 113 2.24 -5.40 -13.76
N ALA A 114 2.27 -6.66 -14.19
CA ALA A 114 2.22 -7.02 -15.59
C ALA A 114 0.83 -6.71 -16.18
N ASP A 115 -0.24 -7.11 -15.49
CA ASP A 115 -1.63 -6.79 -15.89
C ASP A 115 -1.83 -5.28 -16.04
N LEU A 116 -1.23 -4.48 -15.15
CA LEU A 116 -1.29 -3.02 -15.23
C LEU A 116 -0.50 -2.45 -16.42
N LYS A 117 0.60 -3.08 -16.82
CA LYS A 117 1.44 -2.62 -17.94
C LYS A 117 0.85 -2.98 -19.30
N ASP A 118 0.14 -4.09 -19.38
CA ASP A 118 -0.37 -4.62 -20.64
C ASP A 118 -1.67 -3.93 -21.09
N SER A 119 -2.29 -3.15 -20.21
CA SER A 119 -3.53 -2.42 -20.52
C SER A 119 -3.29 -0.92 -20.73
N PRO A 120 -3.74 -0.33 -21.86
CA PRO A 120 -3.67 1.11 -22.09
C PRO A 120 -4.54 1.91 -21.11
N MET A 121 -5.49 1.27 -20.41
CA MET A 121 -6.33 1.88 -19.38
C MET A 121 -5.51 2.49 -18.24
N PHE A 122 -4.33 1.95 -17.95
CA PHE A 122 -3.51 2.37 -16.82
C PHE A 122 -2.35 3.29 -17.23
N LYS A 123 -2.38 3.80 -18.46
CA LYS A 123 -1.36 4.74 -18.94
C LYS A 123 -1.40 6.03 -18.11
N GLY A 124 -0.24 6.44 -17.62
CA GLY A 124 -0.11 7.66 -16.81
C GLY A 124 -0.18 7.40 -15.30
N LEU A 125 -0.41 6.16 -14.87
CA LEU A 125 -0.16 5.78 -13.47
C LEU A 125 1.30 6.06 -13.10
N GLU A 126 1.51 6.88 -12.08
CA GLU A 126 2.84 7.18 -11.53
C GLU A 126 3.59 5.90 -11.11
N LEU A 127 2.87 4.85 -10.70
CA LEU A 127 3.40 3.52 -10.44
C LEU A 127 4.21 2.95 -11.61
N LEU A 128 3.81 3.25 -12.85
CA LEU A 128 4.40 2.69 -14.07
C LEU A 128 5.54 3.56 -14.62
N ASN A 129 5.75 4.76 -14.06
CA ASN A 129 6.81 5.65 -14.49
C ASN A 129 8.19 5.06 -14.15
N LYS A 130 9.08 5.06 -15.14
CA LYS A 130 10.44 4.51 -14.98
C LYS A 130 11.17 5.26 -13.87
N GLY A 131 11.58 4.53 -12.83
CA GLY A 131 12.33 5.09 -11.70
C GLY A 131 11.45 5.68 -10.59
N SER A 132 10.12 5.56 -10.67
CA SER A 132 9.26 5.97 -9.56
C SER A 132 9.60 5.16 -8.30
N ARG A 133 9.95 5.87 -7.23
CA ARG A 133 10.28 5.30 -5.91
C ARG A 133 9.27 5.70 -4.84
N LEU A 134 8.11 6.21 -5.23
CA LEU A 134 7.06 6.56 -4.29
C LEU A 134 6.38 5.29 -3.75
N SER A 135 6.25 5.22 -2.42
CA SER A 135 5.50 4.19 -1.70
C SER A 135 4.05 4.57 -1.46
N ILE A 136 3.73 5.87 -1.54
CA ILE A 136 2.38 6.43 -1.46
C ILE A 136 2.15 7.21 -2.75
N ILE A 137 1.13 6.82 -3.50
CA ILE A 137 0.87 7.34 -4.84
C ILE A 137 -0.60 7.77 -4.93
N PRO A 138 -0.93 9.01 -5.35
CA PRO A 138 -2.31 9.39 -5.64
C PRO A 138 -2.80 8.64 -6.89
N ILE A 139 -4.05 8.22 -6.86
CA ILE A 139 -4.70 7.45 -7.94
C ILE A 139 -5.97 8.19 -8.35
N GLU A 140 -6.15 8.39 -9.65
CA GLU A 140 -7.43 8.88 -10.19
C GLU A 140 -8.51 7.81 -10.04
N TYR A 141 -9.76 8.23 -9.82
CA TYR A 141 -10.88 7.33 -9.57
C TYR A 141 -11.02 6.25 -10.66
N GLU A 142 -10.88 6.62 -11.93
CA GLU A 142 -11.02 5.73 -13.07
C GLU A 142 -9.99 4.59 -13.05
N HIS A 143 -8.76 4.90 -12.63
CA HIS A 143 -7.72 3.87 -12.46
C HIS A 143 -8.01 2.99 -11.26
N PHE A 144 -8.43 3.58 -10.13
CA PHE A 144 -8.75 2.82 -8.92
C PHE A 144 -9.88 1.82 -9.18
N ASP A 145 -10.97 2.28 -9.79
CA ASP A 145 -12.14 1.45 -10.08
C ASP A 145 -11.83 0.35 -11.10
N ALA A 146 -11.03 0.66 -12.13
CA ALA A 146 -10.59 -0.35 -13.09
C ALA A 146 -9.68 -1.43 -12.47
N ILE A 147 -8.75 -1.05 -11.58
CA ILE A 147 -7.91 -2.02 -10.86
C ILE A 147 -8.78 -2.89 -9.95
N ARG A 148 -9.74 -2.29 -9.26
CA ARG A 148 -10.69 -3.02 -8.41
C ARG A 148 -11.52 -4.00 -9.23
N ALA A 149 -12.08 -3.58 -10.37
CA ALA A 149 -12.86 -4.43 -11.25
C ALA A 149 -12.04 -5.62 -11.78
N LEU A 150 -10.77 -5.39 -12.12
CA LEU A 150 -9.84 -6.45 -12.51
C LEU A 150 -9.57 -7.43 -11.36
N GLY A 151 -9.43 -6.93 -10.14
CA GLY A 151 -9.29 -7.77 -8.94
C GLY A 151 -10.49 -8.67 -8.65
N HIS A 152 -11.66 -8.35 -9.19
CA HIS A 152 -12.91 -9.12 -9.07
C HIS A 152 -13.27 -9.96 -10.30
N SER A 153 -12.45 -9.89 -11.35
CA SER A 153 -12.70 -10.62 -12.60
C SER A 153 -11.58 -11.62 -12.85
N PRO A 154 -11.89 -12.87 -13.25
CA PRO A 154 -10.85 -13.81 -13.65
C PRO A 154 -10.02 -13.23 -14.79
N HIS A 155 -8.70 -13.24 -14.64
CA HIS A 155 -7.73 -12.89 -15.66
C HIS A 155 -6.55 -13.88 -15.59
N GLU A 156 -5.64 -13.83 -16.55
CA GLU A 156 -4.41 -14.64 -16.51
C GLU A 156 -3.54 -14.19 -15.33
N THR A 157 -3.86 -14.64 -14.13
CA THR A 157 -3.09 -14.35 -12.92
C THR A 157 -1.89 -15.30 -12.90
N PRO A 158 -0.63 -14.82 -12.94
CA PRO A 158 0.51 -15.67 -12.63
C PRO A 158 0.31 -16.22 -11.21
N VAL A 159 0.63 -17.50 -10.98
CA VAL A 159 0.45 -18.14 -9.67
C VAL A 159 1.18 -17.33 -8.59
N TYR A 160 0.43 -16.55 -7.80
CA TYR A 160 0.94 -15.79 -6.66
C TYR A 160 1.01 -16.73 -5.46
N ILE A 161 2.23 -17.10 -5.08
CA ILE A 161 2.50 -17.89 -3.87
C ILE A 161 2.99 -16.89 -2.81
N PRO A 162 2.16 -16.51 -1.82
CA PRO A 162 2.62 -15.65 -0.74
C PRO A 162 3.76 -16.34 0.03
N PRO A 163 4.75 -15.59 0.53
CA PRO A 163 5.94 -16.16 1.17
C PRO A 163 5.64 -17.04 2.40
N ASN A 164 4.47 -16.90 3.02
CA ASN A 164 4.03 -17.70 4.17
C ASN A 164 3.06 -18.84 3.82
N PHE A 165 2.91 -19.19 2.53
CA PHE A 165 2.14 -20.36 2.14
C PHE A 165 2.90 -21.63 2.53
N LYS A 166 2.68 -22.11 3.77
CA LYS A 166 3.04 -23.48 4.14
C LYS A 166 2.17 -24.41 3.31
N GLU A 167 2.79 -25.26 2.51
CA GLU A 167 2.14 -26.40 1.87
C GLU A 167 1.46 -27.27 2.94
N TYR A 168 0.21 -26.98 3.22
CA TYR A 168 -0.75 -27.95 3.72
C TYR A 168 -1.67 -28.22 2.55
N TYR A 169 -1.97 -29.48 2.28
CA TYR A 169 -2.74 -30.00 1.14
C TYR A 169 -1.94 -30.41 -0.11
N PHE A 170 -0.98 -31.32 0.10
CA PHE A 170 -0.88 -32.53 -0.73
C PHE A 170 -0.54 -33.71 0.18
N ASP A 171 -1.58 -34.35 0.71
CA ASP A 171 -1.62 -35.77 1.08
C ASP A 171 -2.97 -36.31 0.59
#